data_AF-A0A9D4QK82-F1
#
_entry.id   AF-A0A9D4QK82-F1
#
_cell.length_a   1.000
_cell.length_b   1.000
_cell.length_c   1.000
_cell.angle_alpha   90.00
_cell.angle_beta   90.00
_cell.angle_gamma   90.00
#
_symmetry.space_group_name_H-M   'P 1'
#
loop_
_entity.id
_entity.type
_entity.pdbx_description
1 polymer ?
#
loop_
_entity_poly.entity_id
_entity_poly.type
_entity_poly.pdbx_seq_one_letter_code
_entity_poly.pdbx_strand_id
1 'polypeptide(L)' 'MLYHTSSLIDCGLFHDLPHGDVDITNTTNGLIATLTCHFGYILNGSNTTECASNGEWNHTGQNCVPVGKAKIHLST' A
#
# COMPACT_ATOMS: atom_id res chain seq x y z
N MET A 1 -9.94 32.66 -13.76
CA MET A 1 -9.74 32.25 -12.35
C MET A 1 -10.05 30.76 -12.28
N LEU A 2 -9.13 29.88 -12.70
CA LEU A 2 -9.39 28.45 -12.78
C LEU A 2 -8.28 27.67 -12.07
N TYR A 3 -8.72 26.65 -11.33
CA TYR A 3 -8.00 25.49 -10.77
C TYR A 3 -6.79 25.73 -9.85
N HIS A 4 -6.96 25.38 -8.57
CA HIS A 4 -6.05 24.58 -7.71
C HIS A 4 -6.40 24.87 -6.24
N THR A 5 -7.63 24.54 -5.84
CA THR A 5 -7.92 24.33 -4.42
C THR A 5 -7.27 23.01 -4.02
N SER A 6 -6.16 23.11 -3.28
CA SER A 6 -5.52 22.03 -2.51
C SER A 6 -5.38 20.71 -3.27
N SER A 7 -4.31 20.60 -4.06
CA SER A 7 -3.91 19.37 -4.76
C SER A 7 -3.93 18.18 -3.81
N LEU A 8 -4.97 17.35 -3.90
CA LEU A 8 -4.88 15.95 -3.50
C LEU A 8 -3.66 15.42 -4.26
N ILE A 9 -2.62 15.08 -3.52
CA ILE A 9 -1.47 14.39 -4.08
C ILE A 9 -2.00 13.04 -4.50
N ASP A 10 -2.31 12.89 -5.78
CA ASP A 10 -2.73 11.62 -6.35
C ASP A 10 -1.47 10.79 -6.55
N CYS A 11 -1.18 9.88 -5.62
CA CYS A 11 -0.11 8.90 -5.78
C CYS A 11 -0.46 7.83 -6.85
N GLY A 12 -1.52 8.04 -7.63
CA GLY A 12 -2.05 7.10 -8.59
C GLY A 12 -2.81 5.95 -7.96
N LEU A 13 -3.46 5.15 -8.82
CA LEU A 13 -4.03 3.87 -8.45
C LEU A 13 -2.89 2.90 -8.14
N PHE A 14 -2.86 2.37 -6.92
CA PHE A 14 -1.99 1.26 -6.55
C PHE A 14 -2.51 -0.01 -7.26
N HIS A 15 -2.18 -0.17 -8.54
CA HIS A 15 -2.87 -1.11 -9.45
C HIS A 15 -2.32 -2.54 -9.40
N ASP A 16 -1.16 -2.79 -8.79
CA ASP A 16 -0.46 -4.06 -8.96
C ASP A 16 -0.16 -4.77 -7.62
N LEU A 17 -1.19 -5.27 -6.93
CA LEU A 17 -1.02 -6.22 -5.81
C LEU A 17 -1.48 -7.63 -6.21
N PRO A 18 -0.60 -8.48 -6.78
CA PRO A 18 -0.99 -9.84 -7.15
C PRO A 18 -1.37 -10.65 -5.90
N HIS A 19 -2.56 -11.27 -5.94
CA HIS A 19 -3.16 -12.01 -4.82
C HIS A 19 -3.49 -11.17 -3.58
N GLY A 20 -3.77 -9.87 -3.78
CA GLY A 20 -4.30 -9.00 -2.74
C GLY A 20 -5.17 -7.88 -3.31
N ASP A 21 -5.71 -7.11 -2.39
CA ASP A 21 -6.55 -5.93 -2.62
C ASP A 21 -5.96 -4.74 -1.86
N VAL A 22 -6.25 -3.53 -2.33
CA VAL A 22 -5.71 -2.30 -1.75
C VAL A 22 -6.84 -1.34 -1.46
N ASP A 23 -7.05 -1.08 -0.17
CA ASP A 23 -8.03 -0.13 0.32
C ASP A 23 -7.36 1.22 0.57
N ILE A 24 -7.66 2.22 -0.26
CA ILE A 24 -7.12 3.57 -0.11
C ILE A 24 -8.09 4.38 0.77
N THR A 25 -7.70 4.58 2.03
CA THR A 25 -8.50 5.33 3.00
C THR A 25 -7.99 6.78 3.08
N ASN A 26 -8.82 7.72 2.63
CA ASN A 26 -8.47 9.14 2.52
C ASN A 26 -8.62 9.84 3.88
N THR A 27 -7.54 9.91 4.67
CA THR A 27 -7.55 10.54 6.00
C THR A 27 -6.88 11.91 5.99
N THR A 28 -7.43 12.85 5.21
CA THR A 28 -7.32 14.33 5.37
C THR A 28 -5.92 15.00 5.40
N ASN A 29 -4.80 14.28 5.56
CA ASN A 29 -3.43 14.83 5.62
C ASN A 29 -2.39 13.98 4.84
N GLY A 30 -2.83 12.91 4.18
CA GLY A 30 -2.01 11.99 3.39
C GLY A 30 -2.89 10.81 2.99
N LEU A 31 -2.84 10.38 1.73
CA LEU A 31 -3.56 9.17 1.30
C LEU A 31 -2.86 7.97 1.95
N ILE A 32 -3.54 7.28 2.85
CA ILE A 32 -3.05 6.01 3.41
C ILE A 32 -3.70 4.89 2.61
N ALA A 33 -2.90 3.97 2.10
CA ALA A 33 -3.38 2.75 1.47
C ALA A 33 -3.09 1.55 2.36
N THR A 34 -4.12 0.77 2.64
CA THR A 34 -4.06 -0.48 3.40
C THR A 34 -4.10 -1.65 2.43
N LEU A 35 -3.07 -2.48 2.46
CA LEU A 35 -2.94 -3.65 1.61
C LEU A 35 -3.45 -4.89 2.33
N THR A 36 -4.36 -5.61 1.69
CA THR A 36 -4.99 -6.81 2.21
C THR A 36 -4.73 -7.98 1.28
N CYS A 37 -4.01 -9.00 1.73
CA CYS A 37 -3.80 -10.20 0.92
C CYS A 37 -5.03 -11.13 0.95
N HIS A 38 -5.24 -11.87 -0.15
CA HIS A 38 -6.25 -12.90 -0.21
C HIS A 38 -5.98 -14.03 0.79
N PHE A 39 -7.01 -14.80 1.13
CA PHE A 39 -6.89 -15.96 2.00
C PHE A 39 -5.80 -16.93 1.49
N GLY A 40 -4.92 -17.37 2.39
CA GLY A 40 -3.78 -18.23 2.06
C GLY A 40 -2.51 -17.48 1.66
N TYR A 41 -2.55 -16.15 1.59
CA TYR A 41 -1.40 -15.28 1.37
C TYR A 41 -1.20 -14.35 2.56
N ILE A 42 0.06 -14.00 2.82
CA ILE A 42 0.46 -12.96 3.78
C ILE A 42 1.19 -11.86 3.05
N LEU A 43 1.13 -10.64 3.59
CA LEU A 43 1.87 -9.54 3.03
C LEU A 43 3.34 -9.62 3.45
N ASN A 44 4.24 -9.52 2.48
CA ASN A 44 5.66 -9.42 2.71
C ASN A 44 6.07 -7.94 2.75
N GLY A 45 6.10 -7.34 3.94
CA GLY A 45 6.41 -5.92 4.17
C GLY A 45 5.39 -5.24 5.09
N SER A 46 5.29 -3.91 5.01
CA SER A 46 4.28 -3.12 5.73
C SER A 46 2.92 -3.25 5.06
N ASN A 47 1.85 -3.53 5.82
CA ASN A 47 0.47 -3.58 5.32
C ASN A 47 -0.16 -2.22 5.06
N THR A 48 0.54 -1.15 5.36
CA THR A 48 0.12 0.21 5.07
C THR A 48 1.22 0.93 4.31
N THR A 49 0.82 1.81 3.41
CA THR A 49 1.71 2.71 2.69
C THR A 49 1.10 4.11 2.69
N GLU A 50 1.95 5.10 2.81
CA GLU A 50 1.55 6.51 2.83
C GLU A 50 1.99 7.16 1.53
N CYS A 51 1.09 7.97 0.97
CA CYS A 51 1.38 8.82 -0.16
C CYS A 51 2.26 9.99 0.30
N ALA A 52 3.54 9.93 -0.07
CA ALA A 52 4.48 10.99 0.27
C ALA A 52 4.16 12.26 -0.51
N SER A 53 4.65 13.40 -0.01
CA SER A 53 4.33 14.73 -0.56
C SER A 53 4.83 14.95 -2.00
N ASN A 54 5.63 14.01 -2.52
CA ASN A 54 6.15 13.97 -3.88
C ASN A 54 5.23 13.23 -4.87
N GLY A 55 4.13 12.62 -4.42
CA GLY A 55 3.26 11.80 -5.27
C GLY A 55 3.72 10.36 -5.43
N GLU A 56 4.63 9.88 -4.57
CA GLU A 56 5.07 8.49 -4.57
C GLU A 56 4.63 7.77 -3.28
N TRP A 57 4.34 6.48 -3.40
CA TRP A 57 4.09 5.63 -2.24
C TRP A 57 5.39 5.35 -1.49
N ASN A 58 5.44 5.64 -0.18
CA ASN A 58 6.66 5.52 0.62
C ASN A 58 7.12 4.05 0.80
N HIS A 59 6.17 3.11 0.72
CA HIS A 59 6.46 1.67 0.71
C HIS A 59 5.97 1.07 -0.62
N THR A 60 6.86 1.00 -1.60
CA THR A 60 6.65 0.30 -2.88
C THR A 60 7.33 -1.08 -2.84
N GLY A 61 6.68 -2.11 -3.39
CA GLY A 61 7.24 -3.47 -3.43
C GLY A 61 6.70 -4.47 -2.39
N GLN A 62 5.55 -4.16 -1.77
CA GLN A 62 4.82 -5.13 -0.96
C GLN A 62 4.23 -6.20 -1.87
N ASN A 63 4.44 -7.47 -1.53
CA ASN A 63 3.88 -8.58 -2.30
C ASN A 63 3.15 -9.55 -1.37
N CYS A 64 2.03 -10.09 -1.85
CA CYS A 64 1.36 -11.18 -1.18
C CYS A 64 2.10 -12.50 -1.48
N VAL A 65 2.66 -13.12 -0.45
CA VAL A 65 3.36 -14.41 -0.55
C VAL A 65 2.53 -15.50 0.14
N PRO A 66 2.52 -16.74 -0.37
CA PRO A 66 1.78 -17.83 0.26
C PRO A 66 2.21 -18.02 1.72
N VAL A 67 1.25 -18.26 2.63
CA VAL A 67 1.51 -18.45 4.08
C VAL A 67 2.56 -19.53 4.33
N GLY A 68 2.64 -20.56 3.48
CA GLY A 68 3.66 -21.62 3.57
C GLY A 68 5.10 -21.22 3.19
N LYS A 69 5.29 -20.00 2.67
CA LYS A 69 6.60 -19.41 2.33
C LYS A 69 6.97 -18.25 3.25
N ALA A 70 6.06 -17.83 4.12
CA ALA A 70 6.32 -16.88 5.18
C ALA A 70 7.50 -17.41 6.00
N LYS A 71 8.69 -16.85 5.77
CA LYS A 71 9.79 -17.09 6.68
C LYS A 71 9.38 -16.42 7.98
N ILE A 72 8.78 -17.19 8.87
CA ILE A 72 8.84 -16.91 10.30
C ILE A 72 10.31 -16.61 10.53
N HIS A 73 10.62 -15.42 11.03
CA HIS A 73 11.96 -15.08 11.48
C HIS A 73 12.26 -16.03 12.65
N LEU A 74 12.58 -17.28 12.32
CA LEU A 74 13.22 -18.24 13.19
C LEU A 74 14.64 -17.70 13.33
N SER A 75 14.76 -16.65 14.12
CA SER A 75 16.03 -16.23 14.71
C SER A 75 16.48 -17.43 15.54
N THR A 76 17.23 -18.33 14.89
CA THR A 76 17.97 -19.42 15.54
C THR A 76 19.07 -18.82 16.40
#